data_AF-S6C7Q4-F1
#
_entry.id   AF-S6C7Q4-F1
#
_cell.length_a   1.000
_cell.length_b   1.000
_cell.length_c   1.000
_cell.angle_alpha   90.00
_cell.angle_beta   90.00
_cell.angle_gamma   90.00
#
_symmetry.space_group_name_H-M   'P 1'
#
loop_
_entity.id
_entity.type
_entity.pdbx_description
1 polymer ?
#
loop_
_entity_poly.entity_id
_entity_poly.type
_entity_poly.pdbx_seq_one_letter_code
_entity_poly.pdbx_strand_id
1 'polypeptide(L)'
;MIDVEREHLDIPDCEYTCKCVMNSRRFQEFAKYLHSIGDTVVISMNKDVIKLEAEGDGIKASKTFHDGVGDVRVMSTEPLSQMFATRYLVLFSKATALAQDVSINLSAGIPLSVKFNFADSLAMNDGDSFINFYLAPNIED
;
A
#
# COMPACT_ATOMS: atom_id res chain seq x y z
N MET A 1 -2.86 -3.78 -37.39
CA MET A 1 -2.69 -2.87 -36.23
C MET A 1 -3.70 -3.35 -35.20
N ILE A 2 -3.27 -3.80 -34.03
CA ILE A 2 -4.21 -4.25 -33.00
C ILE A 2 -4.74 -2.98 -32.33
N ASP A 3 -5.99 -2.65 -32.62
CA ASP A 3 -6.70 -1.56 -31.96
C ASP A 3 -7.19 -2.12 -30.62
N VAL A 4 -6.38 -1.93 -29.57
CA VAL A 4 -6.77 -2.30 -28.21
C VAL A 4 -7.63 -1.16 -27.70
N GLU A 5 -8.94 -1.40 -27.61
CA GLU A 5 -9.87 -0.51 -26.93
C GLU A 5 -9.34 -0.24 -25.51
N ARG A 6 -8.87 0.99 -25.28
CA ARG A 6 -8.43 1.43 -23.96
C ARG A 6 -9.68 1.80 -23.19
N GLU A 7 -10.12 0.95 -22.27
CA GLU A 7 -11.06 1.38 -21.23
C GLU A 7 -10.40 2.54 -20.46
N HIS A 8 -11.02 3.72 -20.53
CA HIS A 8 -10.57 4.87 -19.76
C HIS A 8 -10.96 4.63 -18.30
N LEU A 9 -10.01 4.12 -17.51
CA LEU A 9 -10.12 4.07 -16.07
C LEU A 9 -9.85 5.47 -15.55
N ASP A 10 -10.90 6.28 -15.39
CA ASP A 10 -10.82 7.52 -14.62
C ASP A 10 -10.43 7.16 -13.18
N ILE A 11 -9.26 7.62 -12.75
CA ILE A 11 -8.87 7.59 -11.34
C ILE A 11 -9.56 8.79 -10.71
N PRO A 12 -10.52 8.60 -9.79
CA PRO A 12 -11.18 9.72 -9.14
C PRO A 12 -10.16 10.61 -8.43
N ASP A 13 -10.35 11.94 -8.46
CA ASP A 13 -9.64 12.92 -7.62
C ASP A 13 -10.08 12.80 -6.15
N CYS A 14 -9.97 11.60 -5.58
CA CYS A 14 -10.28 11.34 -4.17
C CYS A 14 -8.99 11.46 -3.35
N GLU A 15 -8.98 12.40 -2.41
CA GLU A 15 -7.91 12.50 -1.43
C GLU A 15 -7.99 11.32 -0.44
N TYR A 16 -6.88 10.60 -0.31
CA TYR A 16 -6.79 9.52 0.67
C TYR A 16 -6.71 10.09 2.08
N THR A 17 -7.53 9.56 2.99
CA THR A 17 -7.60 10.03 4.39
C THR A 17 -6.48 9.45 5.27
N CYS A 18 -5.84 8.37 4.82
CA CYS A 18 -4.71 7.71 5.45
C CYS A 18 -3.57 7.51 4.45
N LYS A 19 -2.34 7.87 4.81
CA LYS A 19 -1.12 7.68 4.02
C LYS A 19 0.04 7.26 4.91
N CYS A 20 0.72 6.20 4.53
CA CYS A 20 2.00 5.80 5.12
C CYS A 20 3.09 5.74 4.05
N VAL A 21 4.21 6.40 4.28
CA VAL A 21 5.43 6.29 3.47
C VAL A 21 6.46 5.50 4.25
N MET A 22 7.08 4.50 3.62
CA MET A 22 8.16 3.71 4.20
C MET A 22 9.08 3.15 3.12
N ASN A 23 10.21 2.58 3.52
CA ASN A 23 11.09 1.90 2.59
C ASN A 23 10.43 0.71 1.90
N SER A 24 10.55 0.67 0.58
CA SER A 24 9.91 -0.31 -0.30
C SER A 24 10.42 -1.74 -0.09
N ARG A 25 11.67 -1.92 0.40
CA ARG A 25 12.22 -3.25 0.72
C ARG A 25 11.57 -3.80 1.99
N ARG A 26 11.40 -2.96 3.03
CA ARG A 26 10.66 -3.35 4.24
C ARG A 26 9.25 -3.79 3.87
N PHE A 27 8.53 -2.98 3.07
CA PHE A 27 7.20 -3.35 2.57
C PHE A 27 7.20 -4.70 1.84
N GLN A 28 8.17 -4.94 0.95
CA GLN A 28 8.28 -6.22 0.22
C GLN A 28 8.48 -7.42 1.16
N GLU A 29 9.34 -7.28 2.17
CA GLU A 29 9.59 -8.33 3.16
C GLU A 29 8.30 -8.68 3.93
N PHE A 30 7.56 -7.66 4.39
CA PHE A 30 6.31 -7.88 5.11
C PHE A 30 5.19 -8.40 4.22
N ALA A 31 5.07 -7.95 2.97
CA ALA A 31 4.08 -8.47 2.03
C ALA A 31 4.29 -9.98 1.79
N LYS A 32 5.54 -10.42 1.59
CA LYS A 32 5.89 -11.84 1.45
C LYS A 32 5.65 -12.63 2.73
N TYR A 33 6.05 -12.08 3.88
CA TYR A 33 5.86 -12.71 5.18
C TYR A 33 4.37 -12.93 5.47
N LEU A 34 3.55 -11.89 5.35
CA LEU A 34 2.10 -11.98 5.61
C LEU A 34 1.39 -12.92 4.62
N HIS A 35 1.81 -12.94 3.36
CA HIS A 35 1.29 -13.90 2.38
C HIS A 35 1.58 -15.37 2.76
N SER A 36 2.71 -15.65 3.43
CA SER A 36 2.98 -16.99 3.94
C SER A 36 2.13 -17.38 5.15
N ILE A 37 1.43 -16.43 5.78
CA ILE A 37 0.55 -16.66 6.94
C ILE A 37 -0.90 -16.81 6.49
N GLY A 38 -1.39 -15.97 5.58
CA GLY A 38 -2.78 -16.01 5.13
C GLY A 38 -3.00 -15.32 3.78
N ASP A 39 -4.15 -15.63 3.18
CA ASP A 39 -4.56 -15.07 1.89
C ASP A 39 -5.03 -13.62 1.97
N THR A 40 -5.31 -13.14 3.18
CA THR A 40 -5.77 -11.77 3.45
C THR A 40 -4.88 -11.07 4.47
N VAL A 41 -4.86 -9.73 4.38
CA VAL A 41 -4.23 -8.85 5.37
C VAL A 41 -5.21 -7.75 5.72
N VAL A 42 -5.33 -7.47 7.01
CA VAL A 42 -5.97 -6.29 7.55
C VAL A 42 -4.91 -5.20 7.68
N ILE A 43 -5.13 -4.08 7.00
CA ILE A 43 -4.32 -2.87 7.10
C ILE A 43 -5.12 -1.87 7.93
N SER A 44 -4.61 -1.55 9.12
CA SER A 44 -5.18 -0.53 9.99
C SER A 44 -4.23 0.67 10.08
N MET A 45 -4.76 1.88 9.94
CA MET A 45 -3.97 3.11 10.07
C MET A 45 -4.69 4.11 10.97
N ASN A 46 -3.92 4.84 11.78
CA ASN A 46 -4.37 6.02 12.49
C ASN A 46 -3.24 7.08 12.44
N LYS A 47 -3.39 8.18 13.18
CA LYS A 47 -2.42 9.29 13.18
C LYS A 47 -0.98 8.90 13.53
N ASP A 48 -0.77 7.85 14.32
CA ASP A 48 0.55 7.50 14.88
C ASP A 48 1.09 6.17 14.34
N VAL A 49 0.23 5.30 13.81
CA VAL A 49 0.63 3.94 13.44
C VAL A 49 -0.02 3.44 12.16
N ILE A 50 0.71 2.58 11.47
CA ILE A 50 0.18 1.59 10.54
C ILE A 50 0.41 0.19 11.13
N LYS A 51 -0.63 -0.64 11.10
CA LYS A 51 -0.59 -2.04 11.50
C LYS A 51 -0.99 -2.92 10.32
N LEU A 52 -0.17 -3.93 10.04
CA LEU A 52 -0.43 -4.99 9.07
C LEU A 52 -0.65 -6.28 9.84
N GLU A 53 -1.74 -6.98 9.58
CA GLU A 53 -2.13 -8.20 10.30
C GLU A 53 -2.69 -9.25 9.33
N ALA A 54 -2.18 -10.47 9.40
CA ALA A 54 -2.69 -11.61 8.64
C ALA A 54 -2.94 -12.78 9.58
N GLU A 55 -3.95 -13.59 9.26
CA GLU A 55 -4.32 -14.78 10.00
C GLU A 55 -4.59 -15.92 9.01
N GLY A 56 -4.11 -17.12 9.34
CA GLY A 56 -4.34 -18.33 8.57
C GLY A 56 -3.88 -19.55 9.36
N ASP A 57 -4.57 -20.68 9.17
CA ASP A 57 -4.30 -21.96 9.86
C ASP A 57 -4.17 -21.84 11.40
N GLY A 58 -4.95 -20.93 12.01
CA GLY A 58 -4.92 -20.67 13.46
C GLY A 58 -3.68 -19.89 13.93
N ILE A 59 -2.84 -19.39 13.01
CA ILE A 59 -1.68 -18.56 13.28
C ILE A 59 -2.01 -17.11 12.91
N LYS A 60 -1.73 -16.20 13.84
CA LYS A 60 -1.90 -14.77 13.65
C LYS A 60 -0.55 -14.06 13.68
N ALA A 61 -0.25 -13.32 12.63
CA ALA A 61 0.95 -12.51 12.52
C ALA A 61 0.58 -11.04 12.37
N SER A 62 1.28 -10.16 13.11
CA SER A 62 1.09 -8.72 12.96
C SER A 62 2.38 -7.94 13.09
N LYS A 63 2.43 -6.80 12.42
CA LYS A 63 3.49 -5.81 12.56
C LYS A 63 2.89 -4.42 12.66
N THR A 64 3.27 -3.69 13.70
CA THR A 64 2.97 -2.26 13.86
C THR A 64 4.22 -1.44 13.57
N PHE A 65 4.03 -0.36 12.81
CA PHE A 65 5.04 0.67 12.57
C PHE A 65 4.51 1.98 13.15
N HIS A 66 5.41 2.73 13.78
CA HIS A 66 5.10 4.00 14.41
C HIS A 66 5.65 5.14 13.57
N ASP A 67 4.91 6.24 13.51
CA ASP A 67 5.34 7.48 12.88
C ASP A 67 6.66 7.98 13.48
N GLY A 68 7.54 8.50 12.62
CA GLY A 68 8.85 9.02 13.00
C GLY A 68 9.88 7.97 13.42
N VAL A 69 9.52 6.67 13.44
CA VAL A 69 10.47 5.59 13.77
C VAL A 69 11.14 5.05 12.50
N GLY A 70 12.42 5.40 12.33
CA GLY A 70 13.22 5.02 11.17
C GLY A 70 12.81 5.83 9.94
N ASP A 71 12.41 5.15 8.88
CA ASP A 71 11.99 5.72 7.59
C ASP A 71 10.46 5.79 7.43
N VAL A 72 9.70 5.57 8.51
CA VAL A 72 8.24 5.52 8.48
C VAL A 72 7.65 6.90 8.75
N ARG A 73 6.77 7.35 7.86
CA ARG A 73 5.95 8.56 8.03
C ARG A 73 4.49 8.21 7.86
N VAL A 74 3.65 8.58 8.83
CA VAL A 74 2.20 8.33 8.81
C VAL A 74 1.44 9.64 8.86
N MET A 75 0.43 9.77 8.01
CA MET A 75 -0.50 10.91 7.98
C MET A 75 -1.91 10.34 7.90
N SER A 76 -2.76 10.64 8.87
CA SER A 76 -4.13 10.15 8.90
C SER A 76 -5.04 11.19 9.55
N THR A 77 -6.14 11.52 8.87
CA THR A 77 -7.19 12.42 9.38
C THR A 77 -8.21 11.66 10.22
N GLU A 78 -8.48 10.41 9.87
CA GLU A 78 -9.37 9.50 10.59
C GLU A 78 -8.77 8.08 10.64
N PRO A 79 -9.03 7.31 11.71
CA PRO A 79 -8.59 5.92 11.79
C PRO A 79 -9.39 5.05 10.82
N LEU A 80 -8.71 4.14 10.13
CA LEU A 80 -9.32 3.25 9.13
C LEU A 80 -8.73 1.85 9.22
N SER A 81 -9.55 0.84 8.94
CA SER A 81 -9.13 -0.56 8.86
C SER A 81 -9.85 -1.25 7.71
N GLN A 82 -9.09 -1.84 6.79
CA GLN A 82 -9.63 -2.51 5.60
C GLN A 82 -8.84 -3.79 5.31
N MET A 83 -9.51 -4.79 4.73
CA MET A 83 -8.92 -6.07 4.38
C MET A 83 -8.60 -6.14 2.89
N PHE A 84 -7.47 -6.75 2.54
CA PHE A 84 -7.01 -6.92 1.15
C PHE A 84 -6.39 -8.30 0.94
N ALA A 85 -6.44 -8.82 -0.28
CA ALA A 85 -5.78 -10.08 -0.62
C ALA A 85 -4.25 -9.92 -0.71
N THR A 86 -3.51 -10.72 0.06
CA THR A 86 -2.04 -10.64 0.22
C THR A 86 -1.29 -10.91 -1.08
N ARG A 87 -1.83 -11.80 -1.93
CA ARG A 87 -1.27 -12.13 -3.25
C ARG A 87 -0.98 -10.89 -4.10
N TYR A 88 -1.87 -9.89 -4.08
CA TYR A 88 -1.69 -8.67 -4.87
C TYR A 88 -0.63 -7.74 -4.24
N LEU A 89 -0.54 -7.66 -2.92
CA LEU A 89 0.53 -6.90 -2.27
C LEU A 89 1.91 -7.49 -2.60
N VAL A 90 2.03 -8.82 -2.64
CA VAL A 90 3.25 -9.49 -3.13
C VAL A 90 3.53 -9.14 -4.59
N LEU A 91 2.52 -9.10 -5.45
CA LEU A 91 2.69 -8.71 -6.85
C LEU A 91 3.19 -7.26 -6.97
N PHE A 92 2.57 -6.31 -6.25
CA PHE A 92 2.95 -4.90 -6.27
C PHE A 92 4.37 -4.68 -5.73
N SER A 93 4.76 -5.45 -4.70
CA SER A 93 6.10 -5.38 -4.11
C SER A 93 7.24 -5.72 -5.07
N LYS A 94 6.96 -6.25 -6.27
CA LYS A 94 8.00 -6.42 -7.30
C LYS A 94 8.54 -5.08 -7.81
N ALA A 95 7.77 -3.99 -7.68
CA ALA A 95 8.21 -2.64 -8.05
C ALA A 95 9.26 -2.04 -7.09
N THR A 96 9.55 -2.69 -5.96
CA THR A 96 10.62 -2.30 -5.01
C THR A 96 11.99 -2.08 -5.66
N ALA A 97 12.28 -2.76 -6.78
CA ALA A 97 13.54 -2.56 -7.51
C ALA A 97 13.66 -1.17 -8.18
N LEU A 98 12.55 -0.45 -8.32
CA LEU A 98 12.46 0.82 -9.05
C LEU A 98 12.39 2.05 -8.13
N ALA A 99 12.03 1.88 -6.86
CA ALA A 99 11.82 2.98 -5.93
C ALA A 99 12.33 2.62 -4.53
N GLN A 100 13.01 3.54 -3.87
CA GLN A 100 13.45 3.36 -2.48
C GLN A 100 12.27 3.37 -1.50
N ASP A 101 11.25 4.19 -1.79
CA ASP A 101 10.10 4.40 -0.93
C ASP A 101 8.81 3.94 -1.60
N VAL A 102 7.86 3.50 -0.78
CA VAL A 102 6.49 3.16 -1.17
C VAL A 102 5.51 3.97 -0.31
N SER A 103 4.45 4.46 -0.93
CA SER A 103 3.31 5.10 -0.28
C SER A 103 2.11 4.17 -0.29
N ILE A 104 1.60 3.85 0.87
CA ILE A 104 0.40 3.02 1.09
C ILE A 104 -0.72 3.97 1.51
N ASN A 105 -1.75 4.13 0.67
CA ASN A 105 -2.81 5.12 0.87
C ASN A 105 -4.17 4.40 1.00
N LEU A 106 -4.88 4.67 2.10
CA LEU A 106 -6.19 4.08 2.40
C LEU A 106 -7.24 5.19 2.56
N SER A 107 -8.47 4.89 2.12
CA SER A 107 -9.64 5.69 2.42
C SER A 107 -10.90 4.83 2.28
N ALA A 108 -11.97 5.21 2.98
CA ALA A 108 -13.22 4.48 2.95
C ALA A 108 -13.88 4.57 1.56
N GLY A 109 -14.42 3.44 1.08
CA GLY A 109 -15.21 3.41 -0.16
C GLY A 109 -14.40 3.46 -1.46
N ILE A 110 -13.06 3.57 -1.41
CA ILE A 110 -12.20 3.54 -2.59
C ILE A 110 -11.09 2.48 -2.48
N PRO A 111 -10.50 2.04 -3.60
CA PRO A 111 -9.38 1.09 -3.59
C PRO A 111 -8.16 1.58 -2.80
N LEU A 112 -7.41 0.66 -2.21
CA LEU A 112 -6.06 0.89 -1.71
C LEU A 112 -5.15 1.37 -2.85
N SER A 113 -4.36 2.41 -2.61
CA SER A 113 -3.28 2.82 -3.51
C SER A 113 -1.92 2.43 -2.93
N VAL A 114 -1.10 1.77 -3.74
CA VAL A 114 0.30 1.44 -3.45
C VAL A 114 1.19 2.09 -4.51
N LYS A 115 1.78 3.23 -4.17
CA LYS A 115 2.55 4.08 -5.09
C LYS A 115 4.06 3.97 -4.83
N PHE A 116 4.82 3.63 -5.86
CA PHE A 116 6.28 3.61 -5.88
C PHE A 116 6.77 4.83 -6.66
N ASN A 117 7.52 5.73 -6.02
CA ASN A 117 8.03 6.94 -6.66
C ASN A 117 9.47 6.73 -7.15
N PHE A 118 9.72 7.01 -8.43
CA PHE A 118 11.02 6.81 -9.09
C PHE A 118 11.89 8.05 -9.07
N ALA A 119 11.35 9.18 -8.60
CA ALA A 119 12.06 10.44 -8.58
C ALA A 119 13.37 10.30 -7.81
N ASP A 120 14.46 10.67 -8.48
CA ASP A 120 15.75 10.83 -7.86
C ASP A 120 15.66 11.97 -6.83
N SER A 121 16.32 11.80 -5.69
CA SER A 121 16.35 12.75 -4.56
C SER A 121 16.81 14.19 -4.93
N LEU A 122 17.28 14.39 -6.16
CA LEU A 122 17.78 15.64 -6.72
C LEU A 122 16.74 16.38 -7.60
N ALA A 123 15.59 15.79 -7.89
CA ALA A 123 14.55 16.43 -8.69
C ALA A 123 13.75 17.42 -7.83
N MET A 124 13.77 18.70 -8.22
CA MET A 124 13.11 19.83 -7.54
C MET A 124 11.57 19.85 -7.68
N ASN A 125 10.99 18.83 -8.31
CA ASN A 125 9.54 18.64 -8.43
C ASN A 125 9.18 17.32 -7.76
N ASP A 126 8.05 17.30 -7.05
CA ASP A 126 7.44 16.11 -6.47
C ASP A 126 7.19 15.10 -7.62
N GLY A 127 8.15 14.19 -7.85
CA GLY A 127 8.43 13.76 -9.23
C GLY A 127 7.27 13.08 -9.95
N ASP A 128 7.08 13.48 -11.21
CA ASP A 128 6.00 13.03 -12.11
C ASP A 128 6.12 11.56 -12.54
N SER A 129 7.12 10.83 -12.05
CA SER A 129 7.43 9.46 -12.47
C SER A 129 7.18 8.47 -11.33
N PHE A 130 6.09 7.72 -11.46
CA PHE A 130 5.70 6.72 -10.48
C PHE A 130 4.99 5.53 -11.15
N ILE A 131 4.93 4.41 -10.43
CA ILE A 131 3.92 3.37 -10.65
C ILE A 131 2.97 3.40 -9.46
N ASN A 132 1.66 3.43 -9.74
CA ASN A 132 0.63 3.31 -8.71
C ASN A 132 -0.25 2.10 -9.00
N PHE A 133 -0.36 1.21 -8.02
CA PHE A 133 -1.26 0.07 -8.07
C PHE A 133 -2.50 0.36 -7.24
N TYR A 134 -3.66 -0.06 -7.76
CA TYR A 134 -4.94 0.05 -7.07
C TYR A 134 -5.48 -1.35 -6.75
N LEU A 135 -5.95 -1.54 -5.52
CA LEU A 135 -6.52 -2.80 -5.07
C LEU A 135 -7.81 -2.55 -4.29
N ALA A 136 -8.92 -3.06 -4.81
CA ALA A 136 -10.18 -3.00 -4.10
C ALA A 136 -10.09 -3.74 -2.76
N PRO A 137 -10.72 -3.23 -1.70
CA PRO A 137 -10.84 -3.97 -0.45
C PRO A 137 -11.59 -5.29 -0.70
N ASN A 138 -11.21 -6.34 0.03
CA ASN A 138 -11.98 -7.57 0.06
C ASN A 138 -13.35 -7.25 0.68
N ILE A 139 -14.40 -7.71 0.02
CA ILE A 139 -15.74 -7.71 0.57
C ILE A 139 -15.82 -8.99 1.41
N GLU A 140 -15.96 -8.86 2.73
CA GLU A 140 -16.49 -9.97 3.53
C GLU A 140 -17.99 -10.05 3.18
N ASP A 141 -18.47 -11.24 2.80
CA ASP A 141 -19.92 -11.52 2.69
C ASP A 141 -20.62 -11.36 4.04
#